data_AF-A7TC02-F1
#
_entry.id   AF-A7TC02-F1
#
_cell.length_a   1.000
_cell.length_b   1.000
_cell.length_c   1.000
_cell.angle_alpha   90.00
_cell.angle_beta   90.00
_cell.angle_gamma   90.00
#
_symmetry.space_group_name_H-M   'P 1'
#
loop_
_entity.id
_entity.type
_entity.pdbx_description
1 polymer ?
#
loop_
_entity_poly.entity_id
_entity_poly.type
_entity_poly.pdbx_seq_one_letter_code
_entity_poly.pdbx_strand_id
1 'polypeptide(L)'
;DLLQLSDMYCLEGLKNVIQAQLRIEKCHLFHKPCLDCSVGVMETVEIAHIFNFIELKQTCIRWITKYFDRVMGLKSFAAINKQLQDEILAELQGSLTIMICIDHLKKVDRLKFNTPHIKWAEPVHIVLTAFMDSCLTFIAQNFPVISQREEFLDMLQVRNMDHLGFFYIKVQTFVKMGKLFRDAATDQNISKIQKNDRKCMKNAF
;
A
#
# COMPACT_ATOMS: atom_id res chain seq x y z
N ASP A 1 12.73 26.31 -14.63
CA ASP A 1 13.93 26.84 -15.31
C ASP A 1 15.21 26.67 -14.50
N LEU A 2 15.31 27.23 -13.29
CA LEU A 2 16.53 27.14 -12.47
C LEU A 2 16.97 25.70 -12.15
N LEU A 3 16.02 24.81 -11.84
CA LEU A 3 16.31 23.41 -11.54
C LEU A 3 16.88 22.65 -12.74
N GLN A 4 16.29 22.82 -13.92
CA GLN A 4 16.77 22.19 -15.15
C GLN A 4 18.17 22.69 -15.53
N LEU A 5 18.41 24.00 -15.42
CA LEU A 5 19.75 24.57 -15.64
C LEU A 5 20.75 24.02 -14.61
N SER A 6 20.38 23.96 -13.33
CA SER A 6 21.25 23.41 -12.29
C SER A 6 21.63 21.95 -12.54
N ASP A 7 20.72 21.18 -13.15
CA ASP A 7 20.98 19.79 -13.52
C ASP A 7 21.90 19.67 -14.74
N MET A 8 21.60 20.41 -15.80
CA MET A 8 22.43 20.42 -17.01
C MET A 8 23.87 20.89 -16.76
N TYR A 9 24.06 21.83 -15.83
CA TYR A 9 25.38 22.37 -15.46
C TYR A 9 26.02 21.67 -14.24
N CYS A 10 25.43 20.58 -13.73
CA CYS A 10 25.92 19.83 -12.57
C CYS A 10 26.23 20.72 -11.34
N LEU A 11 25.37 21.70 -11.08
CA LEU A 11 25.53 22.65 -9.97
C LEU A 11 24.99 22.04 -8.68
N GLU A 12 25.73 21.07 -8.11
CA GLU A 12 25.28 20.28 -6.95
C GLU A 12 24.93 21.13 -5.71
N GLY A 13 25.68 22.20 -5.45
CA GLY A 13 25.35 23.13 -4.37
C GLY A 13 23.98 23.80 -4.56
N LEU A 14 23.63 24.17 -5.80
CA LEU A 14 22.34 24.77 -6.13
C LEU A 14 21.22 23.73 -6.06
N LYS A 15 21.47 22.49 -6.48
CA LYS A 15 20.51 21.37 -6.32
C LYS A 15 20.15 21.15 -4.85
N ASN A 16 21.11 21.24 -3.94
CA ASN A 16 20.85 21.12 -2.50
C ASN A 16 19.96 22.25 -1.97
N VAL A 17 20.21 23.49 -2.42
CA VAL A 17 19.37 24.65 -2.06
C VAL A 17 17.94 24.46 -2.60
N ILE A 18 17.79 23.99 -3.83
CA ILE A 18 16.47 23.73 -4.43
C ILE A 18 15.74 22.63 -3.66
N GLN A 19 16.41 21.53 -3.29
CA GLN A 19 15.81 20.49 -2.46
C GLN A 19 15.36 21.03 -1.11
N ALA A 20 16.16 21.89 -0.46
CA ALA A 20 15.76 22.55 0.79
C ALA A 20 14.52 23.43 0.59
N GLN A 21 14.47 24.18 -0.51
CA GLN A 21 13.32 25.04 -0.83
C GLN A 21 12.05 24.22 -1.06
N LEU A 22 12.12 23.12 -1.81
CA LEU A 22 10.99 22.20 -2.00
C LEU A 22 10.48 21.65 -0.66
N ARG A 23 11.39 21.29 0.25
CA ARG A 23 11.01 20.80 1.59
C ARG A 23 10.26 21.87 2.37
N ILE A 24 10.67 23.13 2.30
CA ILE A 24 10.07 24.23 3.06
C ILE A 24 8.75 24.68 2.44
N GLU A 25 8.75 25.03 1.16
CA GLU A 25 7.61 25.71 0.50
C GLU A 25 6.52 24.75 0.03
N LYS A 26 6.88 23.53 -0.39
CA LYS A 26 5.91 22.57 -0.94
C LYS A 26 5.52 21.50 0.06
N CYS A 27 6.48 21.03 0.86
CA CYS A 27 6.27 19.92 1.77
C CYS A 27 6.03 20.34 3.21
N HIS A 28 6.22 21.61 3.57
CA HIS A 28 6.21 22.11 4.96
C HIS A 28 6.97 21.19 5.93
N LEU A 29 8.18 20.78 5.52
CA LEU A 29 9.05 19.87 6.25
C LEU A 29 8.39 18.52 6.60
N PHE A 30 7.48 18.05 5.74
CA PHE A 30 6.82 16.75 5.88
C PHE A 30 5.98 16.60 7.18
N HIS A 31 5.34 17.69 7.62
CA HIS A 31 4.39 17.66 8.75
C HIS A 31 3.12 16.83 8.42
N LYS A 32 2.13 16.75 9.32
CA LYS A 32 0.83 16.08 9.04
C LYS A 32 0.11 16.72 7.84
N PRO A 33 -0.62 15.98 6.97
CA PRO A 33 -1.23 16.56 5.77
C PRO A 33 -2.06 17.81 6.06
N CYS A 34 -1.67 18.91 5.41
CA CYS A 34 -2.48 20.12 5.25
C CYS A 34 -2.88 20.26 3.76
N LEU A 35 -3.70 21.26 3.45
CA LEU A 35 -4.20 21.48 2.10
C LEU A 35 -3.05 21.58 1.07
N ASP A 36 -1.99 22.31 1.41
CA ASP A 36 -0.87 22.53 0.51
C ASP A 36 0.03 21.29 0.40
N CYS A 37 0.37 20.64 1.52
CA CYS A 37 1.25 19.46 1.51
C CYS A 37 0.68 18.29 0.71
N SER A 38 -0.64 18.11 0.74
CA SER A 38 -1.31 17.04 -0.01
C SER A 38 -1.12 17.15 -1.53
N VAL A 39 -0.86 18.36 -2.03
CA VAL A 39 -0.53 18.62 -3.44
C VAL A 39 0.99 18.75 -3.60
N GLY A 40 1.63 19.56 -2.76
CA GLY A 40 3.06 19.87 -2.85
C GLY A 40 3.97 18.66 -2.71
N VAL A 41 3.62 17.66 -1.88
CA VAL A 41 4.41 16.42 -1.80
C VAL A 41 4.27 15.56 -3.07
N MET A 42 3.11 15.58 -3.74
CA MET A 42 2.89 14.88 -5.02
C MET A 42 3.70 15.53 -6.15
N GLU A 43 3.73 16.86 -6.20
CA GLU A 43 4.60 17.60 -7.13
C GLU A 43 6.07 17.34 -6.83
N THR A 44 6.44 17.32 -5.54
CA THR A 44 7.84 17.15 -5.12
C THR A 44 8.36 15.75 -5.42
N VAL A 45 7.53 14.69 -5.32
CA VAL A 45 7.99 13.33 -5.65
C VAL A 45 8.25 13.16 -7.15
N GLU A 46 7.43 13.80 -8.01
CA GLU A 46 7.67 13.86 -9.47
C GLU A 46 8.98 14.58 -9.79
N ILE A 47 9.17 15.76 -9.22
CA ILE A 47 10.41 16.54 -9.41
C ILE A 47 11.62 15.72 -8.93
N ALA A 48 11.53 15.11 -7.75
CA ALA A 48 12.60 14.30 -7.19
C ALA A 48 12.90 13.06 -8.06
N HIS A 49 11.89 12.49 -8.71
CA HIS A 49 12.08 11.41 -9.67
C HIS A 49 12.81 11.88 -10.94
N ILE A 50 12.34 12.97 -11.56
CA ILE A 50 12.90 13.50 -12.82
C ILE A 50 14.36 13.92 -12.65
N PHE A 51 14.69 14.59 -11.54
CA PHE A 51 16.05 15.10 -11.28
C PHE A 51 16.90 14.17 -10.42
N ASN A 52 16.45 12.92 -10.21
CA ASN A 52 17.15 11.88 -9.46
C ASN A 52 17.58 12.30 -8.03
N PHE A 53 16.72 13.05 -7.33
CA PHE A 53 16.89 13.38 -5.91
C PHE A 53 16.45 12.20 -5.03
N ILE A 54 17.28 11.15 -4.98
CA ILE A 54 16.94 9.85 -4.39
C ILE A 54 16.40 9.98 -2.96
N GLU A 55 17.11 10.71 -2.08
CA GLU A 55 16.72 10.87 -0.67
C GLU A 55 15.41 11.65 -0.52
N LEU A 56 15.22 12.70 -1.33
CA LEU A 56 13.99 13.49 -1.30
C LEU A 56 12.80 12.65 -1.81
N LYS A 57 12.99 11.87 -2.88
CA LYS A 57 11.98 10.95 -3.42
C LYS A 57 11.56 9.94 -2.35
N GLN A 58 12.52 9.29 -1.69
CA GLN A 58 12.24 8.34 -0.61
C GLN A 58 11.50 8.98 0.56
N THR A 59 11.87 10.20 0.93
CA THR A 59 11.18 10.94 2.00
C THR A 59 9.73 11.24 1.62
N CYS A 60 9.47 11.65 0.37
CA CYS A 60 8.11 11.86 -0.13
C CYS A 60 7.31 10.56 -0.11
N ILE A 61 7.87 9.46 -0.63
CA ILE A 61 7.19 8.15 -0.66
C ILE A 61 6.79 7.71 0.76
N ARG A 62 7.71 7.77 1.73
CA ARG A 62 7.42 7.44 3.14
C ARG A 62 6.35 8.32 3.75
N TRP A 63 6.32 9.60 3.39
CA TRP A 63 5.29 10.52 3.86
C TRP A 63 3.92 10.17 3.27
N ILE A 64 3.87 9.86 1.97
CA ILE A 64 2.66 9.46 1.27
C ILE A 64 2.10 8.17 1.86
N THR A 65 2.94 7.15 2.06
CA THR A 65 2.50 5.87 2.64
C THR A 65 2.03 6.02 4.09
N LYS A 66 2.70 6.86 4.89
CA LYS A 66 2.29 7.16 6.27
C LYS A 66 0.89 7.79 6.35
N TYR A 67 0.51 8.61 5.37
CA TYR A 67 -0.77 9.33 5.34
C TYR A 67 -1.68 8.90 4.19
N PHE A 68 -1.52 7.67 3.72
CA PHE A 68 -2.14 7.17 2.48
C PHE A 68 -3.67 7.37 2.47
N ASP A 69 -4.30 7.17 3.63
CA ASP A 69 -5.75 7.25 3.85
C ASP A 69 -6.33 8.67 3.72
N ARG A 70 -5.46 9.68 3.54
CA ARG A 70 -5.84 11.09 3.33
C ARG A 70 -5.40 11.64 1.98
N VAL A 71 -4.32 11.11 1.39
CA VAL A 71 -3.68 11.74 0.23
C VAL A 71 -3.80 10.95 -1.06
N MET A 72 -3.91 9.62 -1.01
CA MET A 72 -3.99 8.81 -2.24
C MET A 72 -5.34 8.96 -2.96
N GLY A 73 -6.41 9.34 -2.25
CA GLY A 73 -7.73 9.62 -2.81
C GLY A 73 -7.83 10.91 -3.63
N LEU A 74 -6.74 11.68 -3.73
CA LEU A 74 -6.76 13.02 -4.31
C LEU A 74 -6.36 13.01 -5.79
N LYS A 75 -6.83 14.02 -6.53
CA LYS A 75 -6.46 14.22 -7.93
C LYS A 75 -4.95 14.45 -8.12
N SER A 76 -4.28 15.03 -7.12
CA SER A 76 -2.82 15.20 -7.13
C SER A 76 -2.08 13.86 -7.16
N PHE A 77 -2.54 12.87 -6.40
CA PHE A 77 -1.98 11.51 -6.45
C PHE A 77 -2.27 10.85 -7.80
N ALA A 78 -3.50 10.95 -8.31
CA ALA A 78 -3.85 10.35 -9.61
C ALA A 78 -3.04 10.93 -10.79
N ALA A 79 -2.53 12.16 -10.65
CA ALA A 79 -1.75 12.85 -11.66
C ALA A 79 -0.26 12.44 -11.69
N ILE A 80 0.24 11.77 -10.64
CA ILE A 80 1.62 11.29 -10.64
C ILE A 80 1.77 10.12 -11.62
N ASN A 81 2.95 9.94 -12.17
CA ASN A 81 3.29 8.90 -13.12
C ASN A 81 3.13 7.51 -12.51
N LYS A 82 2.81 6.53 -13.36
CA LYS A 82 2.49 5.17 -12.93
C LYS A 82 3.65 4.51 -12.17
N GLN A 83 4.89 4.76 -12.57
CA GLN A 83 6.05 4.17 -11.90
C GLN A 83 6.14 4.62 -10.43
N LEU A 84 5.88 5.89 -10.14
CA LEU A 84 5.83 6.39 -8.77
C LEU A 84 4.64 5.83 -7.99
N GLN A 85 3.47 5.68 -8.63
CA GLN A 85 2.33 5.01 -8.00
C GLN A 85 2.68 3.56 -7.60
N ASP A 86 3.39 2.84 -8.46
CA ASP A 86 3.83 1.46 -8.22
C ASP A 86 4.90 1.41 -7.09
N GLU A 87 5.85 2.34 -7.06
CA GLU A 87 6.84 2.46 -5.97
C GLU A 87 6.16 2.76 -4.62
N ILE A 88 5.17 3.66 -4.59
CA ILE A 88 4.40 3.99 -3.38
C ILE A 88 3.58 2.78 -2.92
N LEU A 89 2.96 2.06 -3.85
CA LEU A 89 2.23 0.83 -3.55
C LEU A 89 3.16 -0.23 -2.94
N ALA A 90 4.35 -0.42 -3.49
CA ALA A 90 5.33 -1.38 -2.98
C ALA A 90 5.79 -1.03 -1.55
N GLU A 91 6.09 0.25 -1.26
CA GLU A 91 6.42 0.70 0.09
C GLU A 91 5.25 0.45 1.06
N LEU A 92 4.01 0.73 0.63
CA LEU A 92 2.83 0.52 1.46
C LEU A 92 2.57 -0.96 1.75
N GLN A 93 2.76 -1.83 0.74
CA GLN A 93 2.70 -3.29 0.90
C GLN A 93 3.79 -3.80 1.85
N GLY A 94 5.01 -3.28 1.74
CA GLY A 94 6.14 -3.60 2.62
C GLY A 94 5.93 -3.18 4.08
N SER A 95 5.04 -2.22 4.34
CA SER A 95 4.70 -1.79 5.70
C SER A 95 3.76 -2.75 6.45
N LEU A 96 3.14 -3.72 5.77
CA LEU A 96 2.15 -4.61 6.39
C LEU A 96 2.75 -5.46 7.51
N THR A 97 2.11 -5.38 8.67
CA THR A 97 2.42 -6.23 9.83
C THR A 97 1.14 -6.80 10.42
N ILE A 98 1.26 -7.86 11.22
CA ILE A 98 0.13 -8.42 11.99
C ILE A 98 -0.56 -7.33 12.80
N MET A 99 0.21 -6.36 13.33
CA MET A 99 -0.29 -5.27 14.18
C MET A 99 -1.21 -4.30 13.44
N ILE A 100 -0.88 -3.93 12.20
CA ILE A 100 -1.53 -2.81 11.50
C ILE A 100 -2.39 -3.23 10.30
N CYS A 101 -2.31 -4.48 9.84
CA CYS A 101 -3.00 -4.93 8.60
C CYS A 101 -4.51 -4.72 8.60
N ILE A 102 -5.20 -4.90 9.75
CA ILE A 102 -6.65 -4.67 9.87
C ILE A 102 -7.00 -3.18 9.79
N ASP A 103 -6.20 -2.33 10.41
CA ASP A 103 -6.39 -0.87 10.31
C ASP A 103 -6.15 -0.38 8.88
N HIS A 104 -5.10 -0.88 8.23
CA HIS A 104 -4.84 -0.60 6.81
C HIS A 104 -5.99 -1.06 5.91
N LEU A 105 -6.54 -2.26 6.13
CA LEU A 105 -7.72 -2.76 5.39
C LEU A 105 -8.94 -1.85 5.56
N LYS A 106 -9.24 -1.42 6.80
CA LYS A 106 -10.35 -0.50 7.10
C LYS A 106 -10.15 0.86 6.43
N LYS A 107 -8.92 1.38 6.44
CA LYS A 107 -8.55 2.66 5.83
C LYS A 107 -8.64 2.63 4.31
N VAL A 108 -8.11 1.59 3.67
CA VAL A 108 -8.16 1.47 2.19
C VAL A 108 -9.60 1.29 1.70
N ASP A 109 -10.44 0.54 2.43
CA ASP A 109 -11.85 0.39 2.10
C ASP A 109 -12.60 1.73 2.19
N ARG A 110 -12.45 2.44 3.31
CA ARG A 110 -13.03 3.77 3.50
C ARG A 110 -12.55 4.75 2.43
N LEU A 111 -11.25 4.74 2.11
CA LEU A 111 -10.68 5.62 1.11
C LEU A 111 -11.23 5.32 -0.29
N LYS A 112 -11.32 4.04 -0.65
CA LYS A 112 -11.88 3.60 -1.94
C LYS A 112 -13.34 4.02 -2.08
N PHE A 113 -14.14 3.88 -1.02
CA PHE A 113 -15.53 4.34 -0.98
C PHE A 113 -15.67 5.86 -1.16
N ASN A 114 -14.79 6.64 -0.52
CA ASN A 114 -14.81 8.10 -0.61
C ASN A 114 -14.23 8.65 -1.93
N THR A 115 -13.52 7.82 -2.70
CA THR A 115 -12.93 8.23 -3.96
C THR A 115 -14.00 8.22 -5.06
N PRO A 116 -14.20 9.33 -5.79
CA PRO A 116 -15.27 9.41 -6.79
C PRO A 116 -15.03 8.44 -7.96
N HIS A 117 -16.10 7.93 -8.56
CA HIS A 117 -16.06 7.05 -9.74
C HIS A 117 -16.09 7.87 -11.03
N ILE A 118 -15.03 8.63 -11.27
CA ILE A 118 -14.86 9.48 -12.45
C ILE A 118 -13.48 9.24 -13.07
N LYS A 119 -13.33 9.54 -14.37
CA LYS A 119 -12.16 9.15 -15.17
C LYS A 119 -10.80 9.49 -14.53
N TRP A 120 -10.67 10.65 -13.89
CA TRP A 120 -9.38 11.03 -13.28
C TRP A 120 -9.00 10.12 -12.11
N ALA A 121 -9.96 9.53 -11.43
CA ALA A 121 -9.75 8.71 -10.23
C ALA A 121 -9.43 7.24 -10.55
N GLU A 122 -9.46 6.84 -11.82
CA GLU A 122 -9.17 5.46 -12.23
C GLU A 122 -7.80 4.95 -11.71
N PRO A 123 -6.69 5.72 -11.81
CA PRO A 123 -5.40 5.28 -11.26
C PRO A 123 -5.44 5.05 -9.75
N VAL A 124 -6.22 5.87 -9.03
CA VAL A 124 -6.43 5.71 -7.58
C VAL A 124 -7.08 4.37 -7.29
N HIS A 125 -8.19 4.06 -7.96
CA HIS A 125 -8.93 2.82 -7.76
C HIS A 125 -8.08 1.58 -8.06
N ILE A 126 -7.22 1.63 -9.08
CA ILE A 126 -6.27 0.56 -9.40
C ILE A 126 -5.33 0.30 -8.22
N VAL A 127 -4.66 1.35 -7.71
CA VAL A 127 -3.70 1.23 -6.61
C VAL A 127 -4.38 0.79 -5.31
N LEU A 128 -5.53 1.37 -4.97
CA LEU A 128 -6.27 1.00 -3.76
C LEU A 128 -6.78 -0.44 -3.82
N THR A 129 -7.21 -0.92 -4.99
CA THR A 129 -7.63 -2.31 -5.17
C THR A 129 -6.46 -3.27 -4.99
N ALA A 130 -5.31 -2.97 -5.60
CA ALA A 130 -4.10 -3.77 -5.44
C ALA A 130 -3.64 -3.82 -3.97
N PHE A 131 -3.65 -2.68 -3.26
CA PHE A 131 -3.29 -2.66 -1.84
C PHE A 131 -4.29 -3.42 -0.96
N MET A 132 -5.58 -3.29 -1.23
CA MET A 132 -6.63 -4.05 -0.54
C MET A 132 -6.43 -5.56 -0.72
N ASP A 133 -6.13 -6.02 -1.94
CA ASP A 133 -5.81 -7.43 -2.20
C ASP A 133 -4.58 -7.91 -1.44
N SER A 134 -3.54 -7.09 -1.31
CA SER A 134 -2.37 -7.39 -0.49
C SER A 134 -2.70 -7.50 0.99
N CYS A 135 -3.52 -6.59 1.52
CA CYS A 135 -4.00 -6.68 2.91
C CYS A 135 -4.75 -7.99 3.16
N LEU A 136 -5.69 -8.33 2.27
CA LEU A 136 -6.47 -9.56 2.38
C LEU A 136 -5.60 -10.83 2.30
N THR A 137 -4.64 -10.83 1.39
CA THR A 137 -3.69 -11.94 1.24
C THR A 137 -2.82 -12.11 2.48
N PHE A 138 -2.29 -11.00 3.02
CA PHE A 138 -1.49 -11.01 4.24
C PHE A 138 -2.30 -11.50 5.44
N ILE A 139 -3.55 -11.06 5.58
CA ILE A 139 -4.46 -11.49 6.65
C ILE A 139 -4.73 -12.99 6.54
N ALA A 140 -5.00 -13.50 5.33
CA ALA A 140 -5.24 -14.92 5.10
C ALA A 140 -4.02 -15.78 5.50
N GLN A 141 -2.82 -15.35 5.13
CA GLN A 141 -1.56 -16.04 5.46
C GLN A 141 -1.27 -16.06 6.97
N ASN A 142 -1.70 -15.03 7.70
CA ASN A 142 -1.45 -14.87 9.14
C ASN A 142 -2.71 -15.09 10.00
N PHE A 143 -3.73 -15.73 9.43
CA PHE A 143 -5.06 -15.82 10.04
C PHE A 143 -5.09 -16.45 11.44
N PRO A 144 -4.35 -17.53 11.75
CA PRO A 144 -4.40 -18.14 13.09
C PRO A 144 -4.06 -17.15 14.21
N VAL A 145 -3.16 -16.20 13.93
CA VAL A 145 -2.76 -15.16 14.88
C VAL A 145 -3.74 -13.98 14.83
N ILE A 146 -4.09 -13.52 13.64
CA ILE A 146 -4.97 -12.34 13.45
C ILE A 146 -6.39 -12.59 13.98
N SER A 147 -6.92 -13.80 13.82
CA SER A 147 -8.29 -14.15 14.26
C SER A 147 -8.50 -14.06 15.78
N GLN A 148 -7.43 -14.12 16.56
CA GLN A 148 -7.46 -14.01 18.01
C GLN A 148 -7.38 -12.55 18.49
N ARG A 149 -7.13 -11.60 17.59
CA ARG A 149 -6.95 -10.19 17.94
C ARG A 149 -8.28 -9.46 18.06
N GLU A 150 -8.37 -8.56 19.03
CA GLU A 150 -9.55 -7.73 19.28
C GLU A 150 -9.93 -6.91 18.04
N GLU A 151 -8.97 -6.35 17.32
CA GLU A 151 -9.26 -5.50 16.16
C GLU A 151 -9.95 -6.26 15.02
N PHE A 152 -9.66 -7.56 14.90
CA PHE A 152 -10.32 -8.47 13.95
C PHE A 152 -11.74 -8.80 14.43
N LEU A 153 -11.92 -9.11 15.70
CA LEU A 153 -13.24 -9.37 16.29
C LEU A 153 -14.14 -8.12 16.20
N ASP A 154 -13.62 -6.94 16.50
CA ASP A 154 -14.32 -5.66 16.35
C ASP A 154 -14.76 -5.45 14.91
N MET A 155 -13.89 -5.72 13.94
CA MET A 155 -14.23 -5.65 12.52
C MET A 155 -15.39 -6.59 12.15
N LEU A 156 -15.49 -7.75 12.80
CA LEU A 156 -16.61 -8.67 12.61
C LEU A 156 -17.90 -8.15 13.26
N GLN A 157 -17.79 -7.49 14.42
CA GLN A 157 -18.91 -7.03 15.24
C GLN A 157 -19.59 -5.74 14.75
N VAL A 158 -18.96 -4.94 13.88
CA VAL A 158 -19.61 -3.74 13.31
C VAL A 158 -20.94 -4.12 12.63
N ARG A 159 -22.06 -3.78 13.30
CA ARG A 159 -23.46 -4.09 12.92
C ARG A 159 -24.14 -3.03 12.05
N ASN A 160 -23.53 -1.85 11.86
CA ASN A 160 -24.09 -0.81 10.99
C ASN A 160 -23.79 -1.16 9.52
N MET A 161 -24.72 -1.91 8.97
CA MET A 161 -24.76 -2.50 7.63
C MET A 161 -25.32 -1.50 6.61
N ASP A 162 -24.71 -0.33 6.48
CA ASP A 162 -25.16 0.66 5.48
C ASP A 162 -24.36 0.57 4.16
N HIS A 163 -23.33 -0.28 4.11
CA HIS A 163 -22.35 -0.28 3.03
C HIS A 163 -22.09 -1.70 2.51
N LEU A 164 -22.57 -1.98 1.28
CA LEU A 164 -22.35 -3.23 0.54
C LEU A 164 -20.86 -3.64 0.42
N GLY A 165 -19.91 -2.71 0.58
CA GLY A 165 -18.47 -2.98 0.48
C GLY A 165 -17.94 -3.93 1.55
N PHE A 166 -18.41 -3.83 2.79
CA PHE A 166 -17.95 -4.70 3.89
C PHE A 166 -18.52 -6.12 3.81
N PHE A 167 -19.70 -6.32 3.21
CA PHE A 167 -20.24 -7.65 2.95
C PHE A 167 -19.44 -8.36 1.85
N TYR A 168 -19.10 -7.64 0.78
CA TYR A 168 -18.22 -8.15 -0.28
C TYR A 168 -16.82 -8.47 0.24
N ILE A 169 -16.24 -7.63 1.10
CA ILE A 169 -14.96 -7.90 1.75
C ILE A 169 -15.08 -9.08 2.71
N LYS A 170 -16.10 -9.17 3.58
CA LYS A 170 -16.28 -10.35 4.43
C LYS A 170 -16.42 -11.62 3.59
N VAL A 171 -17.28 -11.65 2.58
CA VAL A 171 -17.48 -12.82 1.72
C VAL A 171 -16.22 -13.13 0.91
N GLN A 172 -15.54 -12.16 0.28
CA GLN A 172 -14.29 -12.41 -0.44
C GLN A 172 -13.14 -12.81 0.49
N THR A 173 -13.07 -12.23 1.69
CA THR A 173 -12.10 -12.64 2.71
C THR A 173 -12.38 -14.07 3.12
N PHE A 174 -13.62 -14.44 3.45
CA PHE A 174 -14.01 -15.82 3.78
C PHE A 174 -13.85 -16.79 2.60
N VAL A 175 -14.11 -16.37 1.36
CA VAL A 175 -13.96 -17.19 0.14
C VAL A 175 -12.50 -17.34 -0.28
N LYS A 176 -11.70 -16.27 -0.30
CA LYS A 176 -10.24 -16.33 -0.52
C LYS A 176 -9.55 -17.08 0.60
N MET A 177 -9.91 -16.82 1.87
CA MET A 177 -9.39 -17.60 3.00
C MET A 177 -9.80 -19.06 2.86
N GLY A 178 -11.06 -19.38 2.56
CA GLY A 178 -11.52 -20.76 2.35
C GLY A 178 -10.81 -21.46 1.18
N LYS A 179 -10.46 -20.73 0.10
CA LYS A 179 -9.68 -21.25 -1.02
C LYS A 179 -8.21 -21.46 -0.64
N LEU A 180 -7.58 -20.48 0.00
CA LEU A 180 -6.19 -20.57 0.46
C LEU A 180 -5.99 -21.63 1.56
N PHE A 181 -6.95 -21.81 2.46
CA PHE A 181 -6.96 -22.90 3.44
C PHE A 181 -7.10 -24.27 2.76
N ARG A 182 -7.93 -24.38 1.71
CA ARG A 182 -8.00 -25.60 0.90
C ARG A 182 -6.67 -25.86 0.20
N ASP A 183 -6.12 -24.86 -0.48
CA ASP A 183 -4.87 -24.97 -1.24
C ASP A 183 -3.69 -25.35 -0.31
N ALA A 184 -3.56 -24.70 0.85
CA ALA A 184 -2.56 -25.02 1.88
C ALA A 184 -2.76 -26.40 2.52
N ALA A 185 -4.00 -26.88 2.68
CA ALA A 185 -4.27 -28.25 3.12
C ALA A 185 -3.89 -29.28 2.06
N THR A 186 -4.03 -28.97 0.77
CA THR A 186 -3.52 -29.80 -0.33
C THR A 186 -2.00 -29.87 -0.34
N ASP A 187 -1.29 -28.75 -0.16
CA ASP A 187 0.18 -28.73 -0.13
C ASP A 187 0.77 -29.47 1.10
N GLN A 188 0.11 -29.37 2.25
CA GLN A 188 0.47 -30.16 3.43
C GLN A 188 0.17 -31.66 3.26
N ASN A 189 -0.87 -32.03 2.52
CA ASN A 189 -1.14 -33.42 2.18
C ASN A 189 -0.16 -33.96 1.12
N ILE A 190 0.21 -33.18 0.11
CA ILE A 190 1.21 -33.55 -0.90
C ILE A 190 2.60 -33.74 -0.25
N SER A 191 3.00 -32.86 0.66
CA SER A 191 4.27 -33.00 1.40
C SER A 191 4.28 -34.18 2.39
N LYS A 192 3.12 -34.56 2.95
CA LYS A 192 2.96 -35.80 3.76
C LYS A 192 2.99 -37.06 2.90
N ILE A 193 2.36 -37.05 1.72
CA ILE A 193 2.40 -38.16 0.76
C ILE A 193 3.84 -38.38 0.28
N GLN A 194 4.55 -37.32 -0.13
CA GLN A 194 5.96 -37.41 -0.55
C GLN A 194 6.91 -37.86 0.58
N LYS A 195 6.61 -37.55 1.85
CA LYS A 195 7.37 -38.06 3.01
C LYS A 195 7.07 -39.53 3.29
N ASN A 196 5.83 -39.99 3.10
CA ASN A 196 5.47 -41.40 3.24
C ASN A 196 6.03 -42.26 2.12
N ASP A 197 6.05 -41.77 0.87
CA ASP A 197 6.66 -42.49 -0.25
C ASP A 197 8.18 -42.65 -0.08
N ARG A 198 8.87 -41.64 0.45
CA ARG A 198 10.30 -41.74 0.81
C ARG A 198 10.56 -42.67 2.00
N LYS A 199 9.58 -42.88 2.89
CA LYS A 199 9.67 -43.84 4.00
C LYS A 199 9.44 -45.27 3.52
N CYS A 200 8.51 -45.50 2.58
CA CYS A 200 8.32 -46.80 1.94
C CYS A 200 9.54 -47.24 1.13
N MET A 201 10.19 -46.34 0.37
CA MET A 201 11.41 -46.69 -0.38
C MET A 201 12.61 -47.00 0.52
N LYS A 202 12.66 -46.50 1.76
CA LYS A 202 13.75 -46.78 2.70
C LYS A 202 13.59 -48.10 3.48
N ASN A 203 12.41 -48.73 3.39
CA ASN A 203 12.13 -50.04 3.99
C ASN A 203 12.12 -51.19 2.96
N ALA A 204 12.53 -50.92 1.72
CA ALA A 204 12.57 -51.88 0.61
C ALA A 204 14.01 -52.27 0.19
N PHE A 205 15.01 -51.91 0.99
CA PHE A 205 16.41 -52.34 0.86
C PHE A 205 16.94 -52.83 2.21
#